data_AF-A0A8D8R0E4-F1
#
_entry.id   AF-A0A8D8R0E4-F1
#
_cell.length_a   1.000
_cell.length_b   1.000
_cell.length_c   1.000
_cell.angle_alpha   90.00
_cell.angle_beta   90.00
_cell.angle_gamma   90.00
#
_symmetry.space_group_name_H-M   'P 1'
#
loop_
_entity.id
_entity.type
_entity.pdbx_description
1 polymer ?
#
loop_
_entity_poly.entity_id
_entity_poly.type
_entity_poly.pdbx_seq_one_letter_code
_entity_poly.pdbx_strand_id
1 'polypeptide(L)'
;MGSLFRSEEMALCQLFLQSEAAYACVSELGELGLVQFRDLNPDVNAFQRKFVNEVRRCDEMERKLRYLEKEIKKDGIPMMDVGESPEAPQPREMIDLEATFEKLEHETRDVNQYAENLKKNFLELTELKHVLRKTQIFFDEQEGGLTSTESMTRALISDDSIARQNTAGPVQLGFVAGVALRERMPAFERMLWRACRGNVFLRQAEIETPLEDINTNDPVYKSVFIIFFQGDQLKTRVMKICEGFRATLYPCPEAPTDRREMSMGVTTRIEDLNTVIGETQDHRHRVLVAAAKNIKNWFIKVRKIKAIYHTLNFFNLDVTQKCLIAECWVPVLDIDAIQLALRRGTDRSGSSVPPILNRMDTFEEPPTYNRTNKFTKAFQALIDAYGVSSYREMNPTPYTIITFPFLFAVMFGDLGHGALMFLFALWMVMKEKPLMTLKTDNEIWKIFFGGRYIILLMGIFSMYTGLIYNDVFSKSLNLFGSYWKVNYDSSTLASNKDLTLDPKGADYDQIPYPFGLDPVWQLAENKIVFLNTYKMKISIIIGVIHMLFGVSMSYFNNSYFKRHQNLYTEFIPQVIFLLFLFFYLVMLMFIKWVSYSAASADIRMELPALLPF
;
A
#
# COMPACT_ATOMS: atom_id res chain seq x y z
N MET A 1 9.27 27.09 -26.16
CA MET A 1 10.11 26.11 -25.44
C MET A 1 10.64 26.76 -24.17
N GLY A 2 10.13 26.41 -23.00
CA GLY A 2 10.54 27.01 -21.71
C GLY A 2 9.60 26.73 -20.53
N SER A 3 8.83 25.64 -20.58
CA SER A 3 7.69 25.35 -19.69
C SER A 3 8.03 25.07 -18.22
N LEU A 4 9.28 24.67 -17.91
CA LEU A 4 9.63 24.28 -16.55
C LEU A 4 10.14 25.43 -15.68
N PHE A 5 10.56 26.54 -16.29
CA PHE A 5 11.20 27.65 -15.56
C PHE A 5 10.19 28.48 -14.75
N ARG A 6 8.97 28.61 -15.27
CA ARG A 6 7.81 29.25 -14.62
C ARG A 6 6.58 28.41 -14.92
N SER A 7 5.52 28.62 -14.15
CA SER A 7 4.24 27.98 -14.46
C SER A 7 3.72 28.38 -15.84
N GLU A 8 2.94 27.46 -16.43
CA GLU A 8 2.19 27.71 -17.65
C GLU A 8 1.18 28.84 -17.46
N GLU A 9 0.86 29.52 -18.56
CA GLU A 9 -0.21 30.52 -18.56
C GLU A 9 -1.56 29.83 -18.63
N MET A 10 -2.43 30.18 -17.68
CA MET A 10 -3.80 29.71 -17.56
C MET A 10 -4.78 30.77 -18.04
N ALA A 11 -5.85 30.33 -18.67
CA ALA A 11 -7.03 31.12 -18.95
C ALA A 11 -8.24 30.50 -18.25
N LEU A 12 -9.10 31.35 -17.69
CA LEU A 12 -10.43 30.94 -17.28
C LEU A 12 -11.29 30.86 -18.55
N CYS A 13 -11.90 29.71 -18.77
CA CYS A 13 -12.79 29.49 -19.89
C CYS A 13 -14.18 29.07 -19.40
N GLN A 14 -15.19 29.68 -19.99
CA GLN A 14 -16.59 29.30 -19.82
C GLN A 14 -17.00 28.38 -20.96
N LEU A 15 -17.58 27.25 -20.60
CA LEU A 15 -17.98 26.19 -21.49
C LEU A 15 -19.50 26.10 -21.51
N PHE A 16 -20.08 26.13 -22.71
CA PHE A 16 -21.50 25.88 -22.92
C PHE A 16 -21.68 24.52 -23.59
N LEU A 17 -22.35 23.61 -22.89
CA LEU A 17 -22.64 22.25 -23.35
C LEU A 17 -24.14 22.03 -23.43
N GLN A 18 -24.61 21.40 -24.51
CA GLN A 18 -25.97 20.86 -24.54
C GLN A 18 -26.06 19.63 -23.64
N SER A 19 -27.20 19.45 -22.96
CA SER A 19 -27.42 18.34 -22.01
C SER A 19 -27.14 16.95 -22.59
N GLU A 20 -27.48 16.71 -23.86
CA GLU A 20 -27.28 15.43 -24.56
C GLU A 20 -25.81 15.16 -24.90
N ALA A 21 -25.03 16.20 -25.21
CA ALA A 21 -23.61 16.08 -25.56
C ALA A 21 -22.69 16.15 -24.33
N ALA A 22 -23.20 16.62 -23.19
CA ALA A 22 -22.38 16.92 -22.01
C ALA A 22 -21.59 15.71 -21.51
N TYR A 23 -22.20 14.52 -21.47
CA TYR A 23 -21.53 13.31 -21.02
C TYR A 23 -20.35 12.93 -21.93
N ALA A 24 -20.55 12.92 -23.25
CA ALA A 24 -19.52 12.56 -24.23
C ALA A 24 -18.39 13.60 -24.26
N CYS A 25 -18.72 14.90 -24.20
CA CYS A 25 -17.72 15.96 -24.12
C CYS A 25 -16.87 15.86 -22.86
N VAL A 26 -17.48 15.66 -21.68
CA VAL A 26 -16.73 15.53 -20.43
C VAL A 26 -15.87 14.26 -20.41
N SER A 27 -16.34 13.18 -21.02
CA SER A 27 -15.52 11.97 -21.20
C SER A 27 -14.25 12.26 -22.01
N GLU A 28 -14.37 12.91 -23.18
CA GLU A 28 -13.21 13.26 -24.01
C GLU A 28 -12.27 14.26 -23.32
N LEU A 29 -12.83 15.24 -22.58
CA LEU A 29 -12.03 16.14 -21.75
C LEU A 29 -11.29 15.39 -20.63
N GLY A 30 -11.90 14.36 -20.06
CA GLY A 30 -11.30 13.50 -19.04
C GLY A 30 -10.15 12.66 -19.58
N GLU A 31 -10.24 12.13 -20.80
CA GLU A 31 -9.13 11.41 -21.45
C GLU A 31 -7.97 12.36 -21.80
N LEU A 32 -8.25 13.62 -22.13
CA LEU A 32 -7.22 14.63 -22.37
C LEU A 32 -6.53 15.08 -21.08
N GLY A 33 -7.29 15.28 -19.99
CA GLY A 33 -6.75 15.56 -18.65
C GLY A 33 -6.09 16.94 -18.47
N LEU A 34 -6.47 17.94 -19.28
CA LEU A 34 -5.88 19.29 -19.27
C LEU A 34 -6.79 20.38 -18.67
N VAL A 35 -7.97 20.00 -18.17
CA VAL A 35 -9.01 20.93 -17.74
C VAL A 35 -9.26 20.76 -16.24
N GLN A 36 -9.29 21.86 -15.49
CA GLN A 36 -9.69 21.88 -14.10
C GLN A 36 -11.02 22.62 -13.96
N PHE A 37 -12.09 21.89 -13.60
CA PHE A 37 -13.41 22.49 -13.39
C PHE A 37 -13.50 23.22 -12.05
N ARG A 38 -14.22 24.36 -12.07
CA ARG A 38 -14.62 25.10 -10.88
C ARG A 38 -16.01 24.65 -10.44
N ASP A 39 -16.23 24.57 -9.13
CA ASP A 39 -17.57 24.33 -8.60
C ASP A 39 -18.37 25.63 -8.67
N LEU A 40 -19.37 25.66 -9.55
CA LEU A 40 -20.30 26.78 -9.69
C LEU A 40 -21.42 26.76 -8.64
N ASN A 41 -21.58 25.66 -7.90
CA ASN A 41 -22.67 25.46 -6.95
C ASN A 41 -22.14 25.19 -5.51
N PRO A 42 -21.35 26.10 -4.91
CA PRO A 42 -20.80 25.89 -3.57
C PRO A 42 -21.87 25.91 -2.48
N ASP A 43 -22.93 26.72 -2.66
CA ASP A 43 -24.00 26.89 -1.67
C ASP A 43 -25.04 25.74 -1.70
N VAL A 44 -24.96 24.87 -2.70
CA VAL A 44 -25.91 23.76 -2.89
C VAL A 44 -25.34 22.50 -2.25
N ASN A 45 -26.08 21.95 -1.29
CA ASN A 45 -25.74 20.69 -0.66
C ASN A 45 -25.60 19.56 -1.68
N ALA A 46 -24.68 18.62 -1.41
CA ALA A 46 -24.37 17.51 -2.32
C ALA A 46 -25.62 16.73 -2.77
N PHE A 47 -26.63 16.55 -1.91
CA PHE A 47 -27.87 15.82 -2.22
C PHE A 47 -28.85 16.54 -3.14
N GLN A 48 -28.76 17.87 -3.23
CA GLN A 48 -29.66 18.70 -4.04
C GLN A 48 -29.15 18.85 -5.48
N ARG A 49 -27.94 18.37 -5.78
CA ARG A 49 -27.37 18.41 -7.12
C ARG A 49 -28.12 17.45 -8.05
N LYS A 50 -28.16 17.79 -9.35
CA LYS A 50 -28.99 17.08 -10.34
C LYS A 50 -28.60 15.62 -10.55
N PHE A 51 -27.30 15.31 -10.63
CA PHE A 51 -26.81 13.98 -11.00
C PHE A 51 -26.44 13.08 -9.81
N VAL A 52 -27.09 13.29 -8.65
CA VAL A 52 -26.79 12.54 -7.41
C VAL A 52 -27.27 11.09 -7.51
N ASN A 53 -28.41 10.87 -8.17
CA ASN A 53 -28.98 9.54 -8.32
C ASN A 53 -28.07 8.64 -9.16
N GLU A 54 -27.47 9.19 -10.22
CA GLU A 54 -26.52 8.52 -11.10
C GLU A 54 -25.22 8.20 -10.37
N VAL A 55 -24.70 9.12 -9.57
CA VAL A 55 -23.53 8.85 -8.70
C VAL A 55 -23.83 7.74 -7.71
N ARG A 56 -25.01 7.75 -7.07
CA ARG A 56 -25.43 6.70 -6.14
C ARG A 56 -25.58 5.33 -6.81
N ARG A 57 -26.10 5.27 -8.03
CA ARG A 57 -26.15 4.03 -8.83
C ARG A 57 -24.75 3.51 -9.13
N CYS A 58 -23.82 4.40 -9.50
CA CYS A 58 -22.42 4.01 -9.70
C CYS A 58 -21.75 3.50 -8.42
N ASP A 59 -22.03 4.12 -7.27
CA ASP A 59 -21.54 3.66 -5.96
C ASP A 59 -22.07 2.28 -5.60
N GLU A 60 -23.34 2.01 -5.91
CA GLU A 60 -23.93 0.70 -5.71
C GLU A 60 -23.28 -0.35 -6.62
N MET A 61 -23.09 -0.04 -7.91
CA MET A 61 -22.33 -0.90 -8.83
C MET A 61 -20.91 -1.17 -8.32
N GLU A 62 -20.22 -0.15 -7.78
CA GLU A 62 -18.90 -0.32 -7.20
C GLU A 62 -18.94 -1.21 -5.95
N ARG A 63 -19.98 -1.11 -5.10
CA ARG A 63 -20.20 -2.02 -3.96
C ARG A 63 -20.35 -3.47 -4.43
N LYS A 64 -21.16 -3.72 -5.47
CA LYS A 64 -21.36 -5.06 -6.04
C LYS A 64 -20.04 -5.63 -6.58
N LEU A 65 -19.26 -4.82 -7.30
CA LEU A 65 -17.94 -5.23 -7.81
C LEU A 65 -16.93 -5.51 -6.68
N ARG A 66 -16.91 -4.72 -5.61
CA ARG A 66 -16.04 -4.98 -4.44
C ARG A 66 -16.40 -6.29 -3.73
N TYR A 67 -17.70 -6.62 -3.65
CA TYR A 67 -18.14 -7.91 -3.14
C TYR A 67 -17.59 -9.06 -4.00
N LEU A 68 -17.77 -9.00 -5.32
CA LEU A 68 -17.23 -9.99 -6.26
C LEU A 68 -15.70 -10.08 -6.18
N GLU A 69 -14.99 -8.95 -6.09
CA GLU A 69 -13.53 -8.93 -5.94
C GLU A 69 -13.08 -9.67 -4.66
N LYS A 70 -13.81 -9.49 -3.55
CA LYS A 70 -13.53 -10.17 -2.29
C LYS A 70 -13.72 -11.69 -2.41
N GLU A 71 -14.79 -12.13 -3.06
CA GLU A 71 -15.06 -13.56 -3.29
C GLU A 71 -14.00 -14.19 -4.21
N ILE A 72 -13.61 -13.51 -5.29
CA ILE A 72 -12.55 -13.98 -6.20
C ILE A 72 -11.19 -14.10 -5.47
N LYS A 73 -10.86 -13.14 -4.60
CA LYS A 73 -9.64 -13.20 -3.78
C LYS A 73 -9.68 -14.34 -2.77
N LYS A 74 -10.85 -14.63 -2.18
CA LYS A 74 -11.05 -15.74 -1.24
C LYS A 74 -10.79 -17.10 -1.90
N ASP A 75 -11.21 -17.27 -3.15
CA ASP A 75 -10.97 -18.50 -3.93
C ASP A 75 -9.58 -18.53 -4.62
N GLY A 76 -8.72 -17.52 -4.39
CA GLY A 76 -7.35 -17.49 -4.92
C GLY A 76 -7.22 -17.39 -6.44
N ILE A 77 -8.28 -16.95 -7.13
CA ILE A 77 -8.31 -16.88 -8.60
C ILE A 77 -7.50 -15.66 -9.07
N PRO A 78 -6.50 -15.83 -9.96
CA PRO A 78 -5.69 -14.73 -10.46
C PRO A 78 -6.51 -13.79 -11.37
N MET A 79 -6.54 -12.50 -11.04
CA MET A 79 -7.22 -11.48 -11.83
C MET A 79 -6.32 -10.95 -12.95
N MET A 80 -6.66 -11.22 -14.20
CA MET A 80 -5.91 -10.71 -15.35
C MET A 80 -5.99 -9.18 -15.43
N ASP A 81 -4.84 -8.50 -15.55
CA ASP A 81 -4.80 -7.08 -15.89
C ASP A 81 -4.79 -6.93 -17.41
N VAL A 82 -5.90 -6.43 -17.96
CA VAL A 82 -5.92 -5.97 -19.35
C VAL A 82 -5.20 -4.62 -19.30
N GLY A 83 -3.94 -4.56 -19.75
CA GLY A 83 -3.07 -3.38 -19.61
C GLY A 83 -3.53 -2.12 -20.34
N GLU A 84 -4.66 -2.17 -21.04
CA GLU A 84 -5.27 -1.03 -21.73
C GLU A 84 -6.44 -0.47 -20.91
N SER A 85 -6.42 0.84 -20.70
CA SER A 85 -7.54 1.56 -20.11
C SER A 85 -8.71 1.56 -21.09
N PRO A 86 -9.84 0.92 -20.76
CA PRO A 86 -11.03 0.94 -21.62
C PRO A 86 -11.56 2.37 -21.78
N GLU A 87 -12.16 2.65 -22.93
CA GLU A 87 -12.92 3.89 -23.15
C GLU A 87 -14.11 3.99 -22.20
N ALA A 88 -14.52 5.22 -21.86
CA ALA A 88 -15.71 5.42 -21.03
C ALA A 88 -16.97 4.94 -21.77
N PRO A 89 -17.79 4.10 -21.14
CA PRO A 89 -19.01 3.59 -21.77
C PRO A 89 -20.08 4.69 -21.87
N GLN A 90 -20.96 4.55 -22.85
CA GLN A 90 -22.11 5.44 -23.01
C GLN A 90 -23.14 5.24 -21.88
N PRO A 91 -23.97 6.24 -21.55
CA PRO A 91 -24.97 6.14 -20.48
C PRO A 91 -25.97 4.99 -20.68
N ARG A 92 -26.23 4.58 -21.93
CA ARG A 92 -27.10 3.43 -22.23
C ARG A 92 -26.49 2.11 -21.74
N GLU A 93 -25.19 1.93 -21.94
CA GLU A 93 -24.46 0.73 -21.49
C GLU A 93 -24.40 0.62 -19.96
N MET A 94 -24.57 1.74 -19.23
CA MET A 94 -24.65 1.72 -17.76
C MET A 94 -25.79 0.84 -17.26
N ILE A 95 -26.94 0.87 -17.93
CA ILE A 95 -28.13 0.09 -17.54
C ILE A 95 -27.86 -1.41 -17.74
N ASP A 96 -27.24 -1.76 -18.87
CA ASP A 96 -26.86 -3.15 -19.17
C ASP A 96 -25.82 -3.66 -18.15
N LEU A 97 -24.82 -2.83 -17.83
CA LEU A 97 -23.81 -3.16 -16.82
C LEU A 97 -24.45 -3.37 -15.44
N GLU A 98 -25.40 -2.53 -15.04
CA GLU A 98 -26.10 -2.68 -13.76
C GLU A 98 -26.86 -4.00 -13.68
N ALA A 99 -27.62 -4.35 -14.73
CA ALA A 99 -28.33 -5.61 -14.81
C ALA A 99 -27.38 -6.82 -14.75
N THR A 100 -26.23 -6.75 -15.43
CA THR A 100 -25.22 -7.81 -15.36
C THR A 100 -24.61 -7.95 -13.97
N PHE A 101 -24.30 -6.85 -13.29
CA PHE A 101 -23.70 -6.89 -11.95
C PHE A 101 -24.69 -7.35 -10.88
N GLU A 102 -25.96 -6.96 -11.00
CA GLU A 102 -27.02 -7.43 -10.13
C GLU A 102 -27.25 -8.94 -10.30
N LYS A 103 -27.29 -9.43 -11.55
CA LYS A 103 -27.40 -10.87 -11.82
C LYS A 103 -26.22 -11.65 -11.23
N LEU A 104 -24.99 -11.16 -11.42
CA LEU A 104 -23.78 -11.81 -10.90
C LEU A 104 -23.72 -11.77 -9.36
N GLU A 105 -24.08 -10.67 -8.72
CA GLU A 105 -24.16 -10.58 -7.25
C GLU A 105 -25.21 -11.56 -6.71
N HIS A 106 -26.41 -11.59 -7.30
CA HIS A 106 -27.47 -12.50 -6.89
C HIS A 106 -27.06 -13.97 -7.06
N GLU A 107 -26.53 -14.34 -8.22
CA GLU A 107 -26.09 -15.71 -8.50
C GLU A 107 -24.97 -16.16 -7.54
N THR A 108 -23.97 -15.31 -7.28
CA THR A 108 -22.89 -15.63 -6.34
C THR A 108 -23.37 -15.71 -4.89
N ARG A 109 -24.29 -14.83 -4.49
CA ARG A 109 -24.86 -14.82 -3.13
C ARG A 109 -25.72 -16.06 -2.88
N ASP A 110 -26.57 -16.42 -3.83
CA ASP A 110 -27.41 -17.63 -3.74
C ASP A 110 -26.55 -18.89 -3.67
N VAL A 111 -25.57 -19.02 -4.58
CA VAL A 111 -24.66 -20.17 -4.59
C VAL A 111 -23.88 -20.26 -3.28
N ASN A 112 -23.44 -19.14 -2.71
CA ASN A 112 -22.79 -19.12 -1.41
C ASN A 112 -23.73 -19.55 -0.28
N GLN A 113 -24.98 -19.08 -0.26
CA GLN A 113 -25.97 -19.49 0.73
C GLN A 113 -26.32 -20.98 0.61
N TYR A 114 -26.48 -21.50 -0.60
CA TYR A 114 -26.70 -22.92 -0.84
C TYR A 114 -25.48 -23.76 -0.44
N ALA A 115 -24.27 -23.31 -0.75
CA ALA A 115 -23.05 -23.99 -0.36
C ALA A 115 -22.88 -24.06 1.17
N GLU A 116 -23.18 -22.98 1.90
CA GLU A 116 -23.16 -22.97 3.36
C GLU A 116 -24.20 -23.95 3.95
N ASN A 117 -25.43 -23.93 3.43
CA ASN A 117 -26.48 -24.85 3.87
C ASN A 117 -26.13 -26.32 3.57
N LEU A 118 -25.59 -26.61 2.38
CA LEU A 118 -25.14 -27.94 2.00
C LEU A 118 -23.98 -28.42 2.89
N LYS A 119 -23.00 -27.54 3.15
CA LYS A 119 -21.87 -27.84 4.06
C LYS A 119 -22.37 -28.13 5.48
N LYS A 120 -23.34 -27.37 5.97
CA LYS A 120 -23.97 -27.62 7.28
C LYS A 120 -24.65 -28.99 7.33
N ASN A 121 -25.51 -29.30 6.35
CA ASN A 121 -26.19 -30.60 6.29
C ASN A 121 -25.19 -31.76 6.15
N PHE A 122 -24.11 -31.56 5.39
CA PHE A 122 -23.04 -32.54 5.23
C PHE A 122 -22.30 -32.81 6.55
N LEU A 123 -21.98 -31.77 7.32
CA LEU A 123 -21.35 -31.90 8.63
C LEU A 123 -22.25 -32.62 9.63
N GLU A 124 -23.55 -32.27 9.69
CA GLU A 124 -24.52 -32.94 10.57
C GLU A 124 -24.68 -34.43 10.24
N LEU A 125 -24.76 -34.78 8.96
CA LEU A 125 -24.83 -36.18 8.53
C LEU A 125 -23.52 -36.94 8.77
N THR A 126 -22.38 -36.27 8.61
CA THR A 126 -21.06 -36.86 8.91
C THR A 126 -20.92 -37.15 10.40
N GLU A 127 -21.35 -36.22 11.26
CA GLU A 127 -21.43 -36.46 12.71
C GLU A 127 -22.34 -37.66 13.02
N LEU A 128 -23.54 -37.70 12.44
CA LEU A 128 -24.48 -38.81 12.61
C LEU A 128 -23.87 -40.15 12.16
N LYS A 129 -23.15 -40.19 11.04
CA LYS A 129 -22.44 -41.38 10.56
C LYS A 129 -21.40 -41.87 11.58
N HIS A 130 -20.62 -40.96 12.15
CA HIS A 130 -19.63 -41.31 13.17
C HIS A 130 -20.29 -41.81 14.46
N VAL A 131 -21.40 -41.18 14.87
CA VAL A 131 -22.21 -41.63 16.01
C VAL A 131 -22.68 -43.07 15.78
N LEU A 132 -23.40 -43.34 14.68
CA LEU A 132 -23.93 -44.67 14.37
C LEU A 132 -22.84 -45.75 14.26
N ARG A 133 -21.68 -45.42 13.67
CA ARG A 133 -20.57 -46.37 13.53
C ARG A 133 -19.92 -46.72 14.87
N LYS A 134 -19.70 -45.72 15.74
CA LYS A 134 -19.08 -45.94 17.06
C LYS A 134 -20.08 -46.52 18.05
N THR A 135 -21.37 -46.15 17.98
CA THR A 135 -22.43 -46.74 18.81
C THR A 135 -22.62 -48.21 18.50
N GLN A 136 -22.53 -48.63 17.24
CA GLN A 136 -22.59 -50.03 16.86
C GLN A 136 -21.52 -50.86 17.58
N ILE A 137 -20.27 -50.37 17.62
CA ILE A 137 -19.16 -51.04 18.33
C ILE A 137 -19.49 -51.17 19.82
N PHE A 138 -20.03 -50.11 20.46
CA PHE A 138 -20.37 -50.15 21.87
C PHE A 138 -21.47 -51.17 22.21
N PHE A 139 -22.46 -51.36 21.33
CA PHE A 139 -23.52 -52.36 21.50
C PHE A 139 -23.03 -53.78 21.16
N ASP A 140 -22.19 -53.95 20.14
CA ASP A 140 -21.62 -55.25 19.77
C ASP A 140 -20.66 -55.77 20.87
N GLU A 141 -19.87 -54.88 21.50
CA GLU A 141 -19.07 -55.20 22.70
C GLU A 141 -19.93 -55.61 23.90
N GLN A 142 -21.17 -55.11 23.98
CA GLN A 142 -22.11 -55.43 25.05
C GLN A 142 -22.81 -56.78 24.82
N GLU A 143 -23.04 -57.19 23.57
CA GLU A 143 -23.58 -58.50 23.22
C GLU A 143 -22.53 -59.63 23.27
N GLY A 144 -21.25 -59.34 23.00
CA GLY A 144 -20.15 -60.32 23.04
C GLY A 144 -19.65 -60.71 24.44
N GLY A 145 -20.04 -59.97 25.49
CA GLY A 145 -19.60 -60.19 26.86
C GLY A 145 -20.73 -60.64 27.80
N LEU A 146 -21.05 -61.94 27.78
CA LEU A 146 -22.07 -62.59 28.65
C LEU A 146 -21.90 -62.36 30.17
N THR A 147 -20.83 -61.73 30.62
CA THR A 147 -20.57 -61.40 32.04
C THR A 147 -20.82 -59.93 32.40
N SER A 148 -21.05 -59.04 31.42
CA SER A 148 -21.10 -57.58 31.67
C SER A 148 -22.51 -57.02 31.90
N THR A 149 -23.55 -57.69 31.39
CA THR A 149 -24.95 -57.29 31.56
C THR A 149 -25.40 -57.44 33.02
N GLU A 150 -24.96 -58.49 33.72
CA GLU A 150 -25.27 -58.69 35.15
C GLU A 150 -24.60 -57.65 36.06
N SER A 151 -23.42 -57.16 35.70
CA SER A 151 -22.73 -56.09 36.44
C SER A 151 -23.35 -54.70 36.20
N MET A 152 -23.90 -54.44 35.01
CA MET A 152 -24.55 -53.17 34.65
C MET A 152 -25.87 -52.97 35.40
N THR A 153 -26.71 -54.00 35.46
CA THR A 153 -27.96 -53.96 36.22
C THR A 153 -27.68 -53.89 37.72
N ARG A 154 -26.62 -54.57 38.22
CA ARG A 154 -26.21 -54.48 39.64
C ARG A 154 -25.65 -53.12 40.04
N ALA A 155 -24.90 -52.43 39.19
CA ALA A 155 -24.31 -51.13 39.50
C ALA A 155 -25.36 -50.00 39.59
N LEU A 156 -26.49 -50.11 38.88
CA LEU A 156 -27.61 -49.18 38.97
C LEU A 156 -28.63 -49.53 40.08
N ILE A 157 -28.58 -50.77 40.61
CA ILE A 157 -29.49 -51.28 41.66
C ILE A 157 -28.90 -51.16 43.07
N SER A 158 -27.67 -50.67 43.25
CA SER A 158 -27.11 -50.55 44.61
C SER A 158 -27.68 -49.36 45.38
N ASP A 159 -28.30 -49.72 46.51
CA ASP A 159 -28.96 -48.95 47.57
C ASP A 159 -30.46 -48.61 47.38
N ASP A 160 -31.25 -49.34 48.18
CA ASP A 160 -32.57 -49.00 48.75
C ASP A 160 -33.86 -49.69 48.23
N SER A 161 -33.78 -50.87 47.57
CA SER A 161 -35.02 -51.61 47.22
C SER A 161 -34.92 -53.14 47.17
N ILE A 162 -34.24 -53.79 48.12
CA ILE A 162 -34.24 -55.27 48.21
C ILE A 162 -35.59 -55.85 48.70
N ALA A 163 -36.58 -55.02 49.07
CA ALA A 163 -37.82 -55.50 49.67
C ALA A 163 -39.06 -55.51 48.76
N ARG A 164 -39.00 -55.14 47.48
CA ARG A 164 -40.20 -55.17 46.61
C ARG A 164 -39.89 -55.59 45.16
N GLN A 165 -40.62 -56.63 44.76
CA GLN A 165 -40.93 -57.08 43.39
C GLN A 165 -40.07 -58.20 42.79
N ASN A 166 -40.56 -59.43 43.00
CA ASN A 166 -40.33 -60.62 42.17
C ASN A 166 -41.18 -60.60 40.86
N THR A 167 -41.48 -59.42 40.32
CA THR A 167 -42.28 -59.24 39.10
C THR A 167 -41.84 -57.96 38.39
N ALA A 168 -40.83 -58.05 37.53
CA ALA A 168 -40.55 -57.05 36.51
C ALA A 168 -39.94 -57.74 35.29
N GLY A 169 -40.53 -57.51 34.12
CA GLY A 169 -39.97 -57.92 32.83
C GLY A 169 -38.63 -57.23 32.52
N PRO A 170 -38.11 -57.35 31.29
CA PRO A 170 -36.82 -56.77 30.93
C PRO A 170 -36.80 -55.27 31.24
N VAL A 171 -35.85 -54.85 32.08
CA VAL A 171 -35.62 -53.44 32.44
C VAL A 171 -35.08 -52.72 31.21
N GLN A 172 -35.93 -51.91 30.55
CA GLN A 172 -35.53 -51.14 29.38
C GLN A 172 -34.81 -49.86 29.83
N LEU A 173 -33.50 -49.80 29.59
CA LEU A 173 -32.67 -48.61 29.85
C LEU A 173 -32.86 -47.60 28.72
N GLY A 174 -33.12 -46.33 29.08
CA GLY A 174 -33.10 -45.25 28.12
C GLY A 174 -31.67 -44.82 27.82
N PHE A 175 -31.37 -44.50 26.56
CA PHE A 175 -30.08 -43.95 26.18
C PHE A 175 -30.19 -42.69 25.32
N VAL A 176 -29.15 -41.86 25.36
CA VAL A 176 -28.99 -40.67 24.52
C VAL A 176 -27.59 -40.70 23.94
N ALA A 177 -27.48 -40.48 22.63
CA ALA A 177 -26.21 -40.42 21.91
C ALA A 177 -26.00 -39.02 21.32
N GLY A 178 -24.75 -38.56 21.31
CA GLY A 178 -24.40 -37.24 20.80
C GLY A 178 -22.92 -37.07 20.55
N VAL A 179 -22.57 -35.87 20.08
CA VAL A 179 -21.21 -35.45 19.79
C VAL A 179 -20.87 -34.20 20.60
N ALA A 180 -19.68 -34.18 21.17
CA ALA A 180 -19.16 -33.03 21.91
C ALA A 180 -17.69 -32.76 21.58
N LEU A 181 -17.25 -31.53 21.85
CA LEU A 181 -15.85 -31.13 21.69
C LEU A 181 -14.93 -31.91 22.63
N ARG A 182 -13.84 -32.45 22.10
CA ARG A 182 -12.90 -33.28 22.87
C ARG A 182 -12.36 -32.57 24.10
N GLU A 183 -12.03 -31.28 23.99
CA GLU A 183 -11.51 -30.46 25.09
C GLU A 183 -12.50 -30.33 26.26
N ARG A 184 -13.80 -30.38 25.98
CA ARG A 184 -14.86 -30.22 26.99
C ARG A 184 -15.29 -31.54 27.62
N MET A 185 -14.85 -32.68 27.09
CA MET A 185 -15.26 -34.01 27.58
C MET A 185 -14.96 -34.25 29.07
N PRO A 186 -13.75 -33.93 29.61
CA PRO A 186 -13.47 -34.17 31.03
C PRO A 186 -14.30 -33.28 31.97
N ALA A 187 -14.74 -32.11 31.52
CA ALA A 187 -15.64 -31.25 32.29
C ALA A 187 -17.08 -31.76 32.22
N PHE A 188 -17.49 -32.24 31.05
CA PHE A 188 -18.81 -32.82 30.81
C PHE A 188 -19.05 -34.06 31.70
N GLU A 189 -18.10 -35.00 31.73
CA GLU A 189 -18.18 -36.21 32.57
C GLU A 189 -18.31 -35.87 34.06
N ARG A 190 -17.47 -34.96 34.57
CA ARG A 190 -17.51 -34.53 35.98
C ARG A 190 -18.84 -33.87 36.35
N MET A 191 -19.43 -33.10 35.44
CA MET A 191 -20.73 -32.46 35.66
C MET A 191 -21.87 -33.48 35.63
N LEU A 192 -21.84 -34.44 34.69
CA LEU A 192 -22.81 -35.53 34.60
C LEU A 192 -22.80 -36.37 35.88
N TRP A 193 -21.61 -36.76 36.36
CA TRP A 193 -21.44 -37.53 37.59
C TRP A 193 -22.00 -36.81 38.82
N ARG A 194 -21.69 -35.51 38.97
CA ARG A 194 -22.13 -34.69 40.11
C ARG A 194 -23.64 -34.45 40.11
N ALA A 195 -24.23 -34.14 38.95
CA ALA A 195 -25.65 -33.82 38.84
C ALA A 195 -26.55 -35.06 38.98
N CYS A 196 -26.08 -36.21 38.50
CA CYS A 196 -26.83 -37.47 38.51
C CYS A 196 -26.44 -38.41 39.67
N ARG A 197 -25.53 -37.99 40.56
CA ARG A 197 -25.08 -38.75 41.74
C ARG A 197 -24.57 -40.17 41.41
N GLY A 198 -23.96 -40.35 40.24
CA GLY A 198 -23.45 -41.65 39.79
C GLY A 198 -24.48 -42.59 39.15
N ASN A 199 -25.76 -42.22 39.07
CA ASN A 199 -26.84 -43.07 38.51
C ASN A 199 -26.91 -43.05 36.97
N VAL A 200 -25.83 -42.65 36.30
CA VAL A 200 -25.77 -42.46 34.85
C VAL A 200 -24.44 -42.99 34.34
N PHE A 201 -24.49 -43.83 33.31
CA PHE A 201 -23.32 -44.45 32.74
C PHE A 201 -22.95 -43.79 31.40
N LEU A 202 -21.74 -43.24 31.31
CA LEU A 202 -21.21 -42.56 30.13
C LEU A 202 -20.18 -43.47 29.44
N ARG A 203 -20.35 -43.70 28.13
CA ARG A 203 -19.30 -44.22 27.25
C ARG A 203 -18.91 -43.15 26.24
N GLN A 204 -17.62 -43.02 25.96
CA GLN A 204 -17.10 -42.07 24.97
C GLN A 204 -16.17 -42.77 23.99
N ALA A 205 -16.23 -42.38 22.72
CA ALA A 205 -15.32 -42.78 21.66
C ALA A 205 -14.81 -41.54 20.94
N GLU A 206 -13.51 -41.48 20.71
CA GLU A 206 -12.88 -40.38 19.99
C GLU A 206 -13.07 -40.54 18.48
N ILE A 207 -13.26 -39.41 17.78
CA ILE A 207 -13.21 -39.33 16.33
C ILE A 207 -11.79 -38.94 15.93
N GLU A 208 -11.11 -39.81 15.18
CA GLU A 208 -9.72 -39.59 14.75
C GLU A 208 -9.60 -38.50 13.68
N THR A 209 -10.60 -38.37 12.82
CA THR A 209 -10.65 -37.36 11.77
C THR A 209 -11.16 -36.03 12.33
N PRO A 210 -10.41 -34.92 12.17
CA PRO A 210 -10.91 -33.61 12.56
C PRO A 210 -12.11 -33.22 11.68
N LEU A 211 -13.13 -32.63 12.29
CA LEU A 211 -14.30 -32.10 11.60
C LEU A 211 -14.20 -30.57 11.60
N GLU A 212 -14.54 -29.93 10.49
CA GLU A 212 -14.57 -28.48 10.43
C GLU A 212 -15.74 -27.92 11.24
N ASP A 213 -15.49 -26.91 12.07
CA ASP A 213 -16.58 -26.18 12.73
C ASP A 213 -17.24 -25.21 11.74
N ILE A 214 -18.57 -25.16 11.78
CA ILE A 214 -19.43 -24.40 10.85
C ILE A 214 -19.09 -22.90 10.90
N ASN A 215 -18.72 -22.40 12.08
CA ASN A 215 -18.56 -20.97 12.31
C ASN A 215 -17.11 -20.47 12.17
N THR A 216 -16.12 -21.31 12.50
CA THR A 216 -14.71 -20.90 12.48
C THR A 216 -13.92 -21.47 11.30
N ASN A 217 -14.46 -22.46 10.58
CA ASN A 217 -13.73 -23.24 9.57
C ASN A 217 -12.42 -23.88 10.10
N ASP A 218 -12.26 -23.96 11.43
CA ASP A 218 -11.09 -24.59 12.02
C ASP A 218 -11.30 -26.11 12.10
N PRO A 219 -10.24 -26.91 11.94
CA PRO A 219 -10.30 -28.35 12.17
C PRO A 219 -10.43 -28.61 13.67
N VAL A 220 -11.58 -29.13 14.10
CA VAL A 220 -11.86 -29.40 15.51
C VAL A 220 -12.05 -30.90 15.75
N TYR A 221 -11.41 -31.41 16.81
CA TYR A 221 -11.58 -32.78 17.26
C TYR A 221 -12.82 -32.91 18.13
N LYS A 222 -13.71 -33.80 17.72
CA LYS A 222 -14.95 -34.12 18.42
C LYS A 222 -14.92 -35.57 18.91
N SER A 223 -15.66 -35.86 19.97
CA SER A 223 -15.84 -37.19 20.53
C SER A 223 -17.33 -37.53 20.56
N VAL A 224 -17.64 -38.79 20.22
CA VAL A 224 -18.96 -39.38 20.35
C VAL A 224 -19.15 -39.83 21.79
N PHE A 225 -20.32 -39.61 22.35
CA PHE A 225 -20.70 -40.16 23.64
C PHE A 225 -22.07 -40.84 23.60
N ILE A 226 -22.24 -41.85 24.45
CA ILE A 226 -23.51 -42.48 24.77
C ILE A 226 -23.71 -42.42 26.27
N ILE A 227 -24.91 -42.01 26.68
CA ILE A 227 -25.31 -41.95 28.07
C ILE A 227 -26.48 -42.89 28.28
N PHE A 228 -26.33 -43.85 29.20
CA PHE A 228 -27.39 -44.73 29.66
C PHE A 228 -27.95 -44.24 31.00
N PHE A 229 -29.27 -44.18 31.12
CA PHE A 229 -29.96 -43.74 32.34
C PHE A 229 -31.28 -44.50 32.51
N GLN A 230 -31.79 -44.51 33.75
CA GLN A 230 -33.06 -45.12 34.09
C GLN A 230 -34.04 -44.06 34.60
N GLY A 231 -35.16 -43.87 33.89
CA GLY A 231 -36.25 -42.96 34.27
C GLY A 231 -36.22 -41.58 33.61
N ASP A 232 -37.42 -41.00 33.42
CA ASP A 232 -37.63 -39.76 32.65
C ASP A 232 -37.12 -38.48 33.33
N GLN A 233 -37.05 -38.47 34.67
CA GLN A 233 -36.50 -37.33 35.41
C GLN A 233 -34.99 -37.17 35.19
N LEU A 234 -34.26 -38.28 34.99
CA LEU A 234 -32.84 -38.24 34.65
C LEU A 234 -32.65 -37.82 33.18
N LYS A 235 -33.51 -38.29 32.27
CA LYS A 235 -33.50 -37.87 30.85
C LYS A 235 -33.53 -36.34 30.70
N THR A 236 -34.49 -35.68 31.36
CA THR A 236 -34.62 -34.21 31.29
C THR A 236 -33.43 -33.47 31.88
N ARG A 237 -32.78 -34.01 32.92
CA ARG A 237 -31.54 -33.43 33.47
C ARG A 237 -30.35 -33.62 32.52
N VAL A 238 -30.18 -34.81 31.94
CA VAL A 238 -29.11 -35.12 30.98
C VAL A 238 -29.24 -34.24 29.74
N MET A 239 -30.45 -34.06 29.20
CA MET A 239 -30.70 -33.16 28.07
C MET A 239 -30.25 -31.72 28.35
N LYS A 240 -30.60 -31.18 29.52
CA LYS A 240 -30.18 -29.82 29.93
C LYS A 240 -28.66 -29.68 30.08
N ILE A 241 -27.98 -30.72 30.56
CA ILE A 241 -26.52 -30.73 30.64
C ILE A 241 -25.91 -30.77 29.23
N CYS A 242 -26.45 -31.60 28.33
CA CYS A 242 -26.00 -31.65 26.93
C CYS A 242 -26.15 -30.30 26.23
N GLU A 243 -27.30 -29.63 26.41
CA GLU A 243 -27.53 -28.27 25.91
C GLU A 243 -26.54 -27.25 26.50
N GLY A 244 -26.28 -27.32 27.81
CA GLY A 244 -25.34 -26.42 28.50
C GLY A 244 -23.89 -26.52 28.00
N PHE A 245 -23.45 -27.72 27.60
CA PHE A 245 -22.12 -27.93 27.01
C PHE A 245 -22.08 -27.74 25.49
N ARG A 246 -23.22 -27.43 24.86
CA ARG A 246 -23.41 -27.35 23.39
C ARG A 246 -23.09 -28.65 22.66
N ALA A 247 -23.50 -29.78 23.24
CA ALA A 247 -23.42 -31.06 22.58
C ALA A 247 -24.57 -31.22 21.56
N THR A 248 -24.28 -31.76 20.38
CA THR A 248 -25.29 -32.09 19.36
C THR A 248 -25.82 -33.49 19.62
N LEU A 249 -27.14 -33.63 19.73
CA LEU A 249 -27.81 -34.89 20.02
C LEU A 249 -28.42 -35.47 18.75
N TYR A 250 -28.23 -36.77 18.55
CA TYR A 250 -28.70 -37.46 17.36
C TYR A 250 -29.63 -38.62 17.72
N PRO A 251 -30.75 -38.81 16.99
CA PRO A 251 -31.62 -39.96 17.22
C PRO A 251 -30.90 -41.24 16.77
N CYS A 252 -30.79 -42.20 17.68
CA CYS A 252 -30.17 -43.51 17.41
C CYS A 252 -31.19 -44.61 17.71
N PRO A 253 -31.61 -45.42 16.71
CA PRO A 253 -32.52 -46.54 16.93
C PRO A 253 -31.95 -47.59 17.90
N GLU A 254 -32.82 -48.27 18.66
CA GLU A 254 -32.40 -49.33 19.60
C GLU A 254 -32.07 -50.64 18.84
N ALA A 255 -32.88 -51.00 17.84
CA ALA A 255 -32.74 -52.22 17.07
C ALA A 255 -31.47 -52.22 16.19
N PRO A 256 -30.69 -53.32 16.18
CA PRO A 256 -29.45 -53.40 15.42
C PRO A 256 -29.68 -53.42 13.89
N THR A 257 -30.81 -53.98 13.44
CA THR A 257 -31.22 -53.98 12.03
C THR A 257 -31.47 -52.56 11.52
N ASP A 258 -32.26 -51.79 12.27
CA ASP A 258 -32.68 -50.44 11.89
C ASP A 258 -31.51 -49.45 11.97
N ARG A 259 -30.56 -49.68 12.88
CA ARG A 259 -29.29 -48.94 12.94
C ARG A 259 -28.42 -49.17 11.70
N ARG A 260 -28.32 -50.42 11.23
CA ARG A 260 -27.57 -50.75 10.01
C ARG A 260 -28.23 -50.12 8.78
N GLU A 261 -29.55 -50.20 8.68
CA GLU A 261 -30.31 -49.58 7.60
C GLU A 261 -30.13 -48.04 7.60
N MET A 262 -30.28 -47.40 8.76
CA MET A 262 -30.05 -45.95 8.90
C MET A 262 -28.60 -45.56 8.58
N SER A 263 -27.61 -46.36 8.99
CA SER A 263 -26.20 -46.09 8.68
C SER A 263 -25.90 -46.19 7.18
N MET A 264 -26.46 -47.20 6.50
CA MET A 264 -26.34 -47.33 5.05
C MET A 264 -27.03 -46.16 4.34
N GLY A 265 -28.25 -45.80 4.74
CA GLY A 265 -28.99 -44.67 4.17
C GLY A 265 -28.34 -43.30 4.42
N VAL A 266 -27.67 -43.11 5.56
CA VAL A 266 -26.87 -41.89 5.82
C VAL A 266 -25.62 -41.87 4.96
N THR A 267 -24.97 -43.02 4.74
CA THR A 267 -23.76 -43.11 3.91
C THR A 267 -24.05 -42.79 2.45
N THR A 268 -25.14 -43.31 1.88
CA THR A 268 -25.55 -42.98 0.50
C THR A 268 -25.90 -41.50 0.36
N ARG A 269 -26.64 -40.92 1.32
CA ARG A 269 -26.94 -39.47 1.32
C ARG A 269 -25.69 -38.60 1.40
N ILE A 270 -24.67 -39.03 2.13
CA ILE A 270 -23.38 -38.31 2.21
C ILE A 270 -22.66 -38.36 0.86
N GLU A 271 -22.71 -39.49 0.15
CA GLU A 271 -22.16 -39.61 -1.20
C GLU A 271 -22.90 -38.70 -2.20
N ASP A 272 -24.23 -38.71 -2.17
CA ASP A 272 -25.06 -37.82 -3.01
C ASP A 272 -24.79 -36.33 -2.71
N LEU A 273 -24.69 -35.96 -1.43
CA LEU A 273 -24.37 -34.59 -1.03
C LEU A 273 -22.95 -34.19 -1.45
N ASN A 274 -21.98 -35.10 -1.38
CA ASN A 274 -20.63 -34.83 -1.87
C ASN A 274 -20.61 -34.56 -3.37
N THR A 275 -21.38 -35.31 -4.17
CA THR A 275 -21.48 -35.04 -5.60
C THR A 275 -22.11 -33.68 -5.88
N VAL A 276 -23.18 -33.32 -5.16
CA VAL A 276 -23.84 -32.01 -5.30
C VAL A 276 -22.94 -30.86 -4.85
N ILE A 277 -22.20 -31.02 -3.75
CA ILE A 277 -21.23 -30.03 -3.28
C ILE A 277 -20.14 -29.81 -4.34
N GLY A 278 -19.62 -30.89 -4.93
CA GLY A 278 -18.65 -30.81 -6.03
C GLY A 278 -19.19 -30.02 -7.22
N GLU A 279 -20.38 -30.36 -7.71
CA GLU A 279 -21.01 -29.65 -8.83
C GLU A 279 -21.30 -28.18 -8.52
N THR A 280 -21.72 -27.88 -7.28
CA THR A 280 -21.98 -26.51 -6.81
C THR A 280 -20.69 -25.69 -6.75
N GLN A 281 -19.59 -26.28 -6.25
CA GLN A 281 -18.27 -25.64 -6.22
C GLN A 281 -17.74 -25.40 -7.63
N ASP A 282 -17.90 -26.35 -8.54
CA ASP A 282 -17.48 -26.21 -9.94
C ASP A 282 -18.31 -25.13 -10.67
N HIS A 283 -19.61 -25.07 -10.42
CA HIS A 283 -20.46 -23.98 -10.92
C HIS A 283 -20.00 -22.63 -10.40
N ARG A 284 -19.78 -22.51 -9.08
CA ARG A 284 -19.26 -21.29 -8.45
C ARG A 284 -17.93 -20.87 -9.07
N HIS A 285 -16.99 -21.80 -9.19
CA HIS A 285 -15.67 -21.53 -9.75
C HIS A 285 -15.77 -21.04 -11.20
N ARG A 286 -16.61 -21.65 -12.04
CA ARG A 286 -16.82 -21.21 -13.42
C ARG A 286 -17.36 -19.78 -13.51
N VAL A 287 -18.35 -19.44 -12.67
CA VAL A 287 -18.92 -18.08 -12.60
C VAL A 287 -17.87 -17.08 -12.16
N LEU A 288 -17.11 -17.39 -11.10
CA LEU A 288 -16.05 -16.51 -10.60
C LEU A 288 -14.90 -16.34 -11.60
N VAL A 289 -14.50 -17.39 -12.31
CA VAL A 289 -13.47 -17.30 -13.38
C VAL A 289 -13.96 -16.44 -14.55
N ALA A 290 -15.22 -16.56 -14.94
CA ALA A 290 -15.80 -15.71 -15.98
C ALA A 290 -15.82 -14.22 -15.55
N ALA A 291 -16.19 -13.94 -14.30
CA ALA A 291 -16.17 -12.60 -13.74
C ALA A 291 -14.74 -12.05 -13.58
N ALA A 292 -13.78 -12.87 -13.14
CA ALA A 292 -12.39 -12.49 -12.87
C ALA A 292 -11.65 -11.99 -14.12
N LYS A 293 -12.05 -12.43 -15.33
CA LYS A 293 -11.48 -11.95 -16.59
C LYS A 293 -11.74 -10.46 -16.83
N ASN A 294 -12.92 -9.97 -16.46
CA ASN A 294 -13.38 -8.61 -16.79
C ASN A 294 -13.49 -7.68 -15.58
N ILE A 295 -13.33 -8.18 -14.35
CA ILE A 295 -13.53 -7.42 -13.11
C ILE A 295 -12.77 -6.10 -13.07
N LYS A 296 -11.49 -6.09 -13.50
CA LYS A 296 -10.66 -4.87 -13.52
C LYS A 296 -11.16 -3.85 -14.54
N ASN A 297 -11.58 -4.30 -15.71
CA ASN A 297 -12.16 -3.45 -16.75
C ASN A 297 -13.48 -2.83 -16.25
N TRP A 298 -14.35 -3.63 -15.62
CA TRP A 298 -15.58 -3.14 -15.00
C TRP A 298 -15.33 -2.09 -13.92
N PHE A 299 -14.32 -2.26 -13.07
CA PHE A 299 -13.92 -1.23 -12.11
C PHE A 299 -13.50 0.07 -12.79
N ILE A 300 -12.69 0.00 -13.84
CA ILE A 300 -12.24 1.21 -14.56
C ILE A 300 -13.45 1.91 -15.20
N LYS A 301 -14.32 1.16 -15.89
CA LYS A 301 -15.54 1.72 -16.50
C LYS A 301 -16.43 2.41 -15.48
N VAL A 302 -16.81 1.73 -14.38
CA VAL A 302 -17.70 2.30 -13.35
C VAL A 302 -17.06 3.53 -12.70
N ARG A 303 -15.75 3.50 -12.42
CA ARG A 303 -15.04 4.66 -11.84
C ARG A 303 -14.97 5.84 -12.82
N LYS A 304 -14.78 5.60 -14.12
CA LYS A 304 -14.86 6.65 -15.16
C LYS A 304 -16.26 7.27 -15.21
N ILE A 305 -17.32 6.47 -15.27
CA ILE A 305 -18.72 6.95 -15.27
C ILE A 305 -18.99 7.81 -14.02
N LYS A 306 -18.60 7.31 -12.83
CA LYS A 306 -18.76 8.02 -11.57
C LYS A 306 -18.02 9.36 -11.57
N ALA A 307 -16.78 9.40 -12.07
CA ALA A 307 -16.00 10.63 -12.17
C ALA A 307 -16.67 11.64 -13.11
N ILE A 308 -17.21 11.19 -14.26
CA ILE A 308 -17.94 12.05 -15.20
C ILE A 308 -19.17 12.67 -14.53
N TYR A 309 -20.03 11.87 -13.90
CA TYR A 309 -21.22 12.41 -13.20
C TYR A 309 -20.85 13.30 -12.01
N HIS A 310 -19.78 12.99 -11.30
CA HIS A 310 -19.26 13.87 -10.26
C HIS A 310 -18.79 15.22 -10.82
N THR A 311 -18.12 15.24 -11.97
CA THR A 311 -17.75 16.51 -12.63
C THR A 311 -18.94 17.27 -13.19
N LEU A 312 -19.95 16.58 -13.73
CA LEU A 312 -21.20 17.20 -14.20
C LEU A 312 -21.98 17.87 -13.06
N ASN A 313 -21.82 17.40 -11.82
CA ASN A 313 -22.42 18.03 -10.63
C ASN A 313 -21.80 19.37 -10.27
N PHE A 314 -20.63 19.73 -10.82
CA PHE A 314 -20.04 21.06 -10.66
C PHE A 314 -20.63 22.10 -11.63
N PHE A 315 -21.38 21.65 -12.64
CA PHE A 315 -21.89 22.55 -13.69
C PHE A 315 -23.18 23.23 -13.23
N ASN A 316 -23.37 24.46 -13.67
CA ASN A 316 -24.62 25.18 -13.46
C ASN A 316 -25.60 24.85 -14.60
N LEU A 317 -26.88 24.83 -14.28
CA LEU A 317 -27.96 24.65 -15.24
C LEU A 317 -28.45 26.03 -15.65
N ASP A 318 -28.57 26.24 -16.97
CA ASP A 318 -29.24 27.43 -17.46
C ASP A 318 -30.74 27.42 -17.08
N VAL A 319 -31.36 28.61 -17.04
CA VAL A 319 -32.80 28.80 -16.71
C VAL A 319 -33.70 27.95 -17.63
N THR A 320 -33.24 27.69 -18.85
CA THR A 320 -33.93 26.87 -19.85
C THR A 320 -33.75 25.36 -19.66
N GLN A 321 -32.91 24.91 -18.71
CA GLN A 321 -32.53 23.52 -18.40
C GLN A 321 -31.96 22.69 -19.57
N LYS A 322 -31.79 23.27 -20.77
CA LYS A 322 -31.29 22.57 -21.97
C LYS A 322 -29.77 22.65 -22.13
N CYS A 323 -29.14 23.62 -21.48
CA CYS A 323 -27.70 23.85 -21.52
C CYS A 323 -27.09 23.79 -20.13
N LEU A 324 -25.88 23.24 -20.06
CA LEU A 324 -25.00 23.22 -18.91
C LEU A 324 -23.89 24.25 -19.13
N ILE A 325 -23.63 25.05 -18.11
CA ILE A 325 -22.58 26.04 -18.08
C ILE A 325 -21.52 25.53 -17.11
N ALA A 326 -20.28 25.46 -17.57
CA ALA A 326 -19.14 25.11 -16.73
C ALA A 326 -18.07 26.19 -16.84
N GLU A 327 -17.33 26.41 -15.76
CA GLU A 327 -16.14 27.24 -15.78
C GLU A 327 -14.95 26.36 -15.47
N CYS A 328 -13.87 26.57 -16.21
CA CYS A 328 -12.69 25.74 -16.08
C CYS A 328 -11.40 26.51 -16.36
N TRP A 329 -10.35 26.13 -15.65
CA TRP A 329 -8.99 26.59 -15.91
C TRP A 329 -8.35 25.70 -16.96
N VAL A 330 -7.77 26.35 -17.97
CA VAL A 330 -7.17 25.70 -19.13
C VAL A 330 -5.82 26.36 -19.44
N PRO A 331 -4.77 25.59 -19.75
CA PRO A 331 -3.52 26.16 -20.23
C PRO A 331 -3.72 26.80 -21.61
N VAL A 332 -3.26 28.05 -21.77
CA VAL A 332 -3.43 28.86 -23.00
C VAL A 332 -2.88 28.14 -24.23
N LEU A 333 -1.79 27.38 -24.07
CA LEU A 333 -1.15 26.64 -25.16
C LEU A 333 -1.97 25.46 -25.69
N ASP A 334 -2.88 24.89 -24.90
CA ASP A 334 -3.62 23.68 -25.26
C ASP A 334 -5.12 23.93 -25.53
N ILE A 335 -5.53 25.19 -25.67
CA ILE A 335 -6.92 25.57 -25.97
C ILE A 335 -7.41 24.88 -27.24
N ASP A 336 -6.59 24.83 -28.30
CA ASP A 336 -6.96 24.21 -29.58
C ASP A 336 -7.18 22.69 -29.44
N ALA A 337 -6.36 22.02 -28.62
CA ALA A 337 -6.51 20.59 -28.34
C ALA A 337 -7.82 20.30 -27.61
N ILE A 338 -8.21 21.17 -26.68
CA ILE A 338 -9.48 21.09 -25.95
C ILE A 338 -10.66 21.34 -26.87
N GLN A 339 -10.60 22.34 -27.75
CA GLN A 339 -11.66 22.58 -28.73
C GLN A 339 -11.84 21.39 -29.69
N LEU A 340 -10.75 20.74 -30.09
CA LEU A 340 -10.82 19.54 -30.93
C LEU A 340 -11.46 18.36 -30.18
N ALA A 341 -11.09 18.15 -28.92
CA ALA A 341 -11.69 17.11 -28.07
C ALA A 341 -13.19 17.34 -27.85
N LEU A 342 -13.60 18.59 -27.61
CA LEU A 342 -14.99 18.98 -27.48
C LEU A 342 -15.80 18.70 -28.75
N ARG A 343 -15.25 19.02 -29.94
CA ARG A 343 -15.91 18.71 -31.22
C ARG A 343 -16.10 17.20 -31.41
N ARG A 344 -15.08 16.39 -31.11
CA ARG A 344 -15.18 14.92 -31.17
C ARG A 344 -16.26 14.37 -30.23
N GLY A 345 -16.38 14.93 -29.02
CA GLY A 345 -17.42 14.56 -28.06
C GLY A 345 -18.83 14.86 -28.57
N THR A 346 -19.01 16.00 -29.25
CA THR A 346 -20.28 16.38 -29.89
C THR A 346 -20.62 15.51 -31.10
N ASP A 347 -19.64 15.19 -31.93
CA ASP A 347 -19.83 14.30 -33.08
C ASP A 347 -20.28 12.90 -32.62
N ARG A 348 -19.72 12.40 -31.51
CA ARG A 348 -20.10 11.10 -30.94
C ARG A 348 -21.50 11.07 -30.35
N SER A 349 -21.98 12.18 -29.79
CA SER A 349 -23.35 12.27 -29.27
C SER A 349 -24.39 12.48 -30.37
N GLY A 350 -23.98 12.82 -31.59
CA GLY A 350 -24.87 13.11 -32.71
C GLY A 350 -25.61 14.44 -32.58
N SER A 351 -25.17 15.32 -31.66
CA SER A 351 -25.74 16.66 -31.55
C SER A 351 -25.22 17.56 -32.68
N SER A 352 -26.11 18.38 -33.25
CA SER A 352 -25.77 19.35 -34.29
C SER A 352 -25.21 20.67 -33.73
N VAL A 353 -25.25 20.88 -32.41
CA VAL A 353 -24.85 22.16 -31.80
C VAL A 353 -23.41 22.05 -31.30
N PRO A 354 -22.47 22.82 -31.88
CA PRO A 354 -21.09 22.80 -31.42
C PRO A 354 -20.98 23.41 -30.01
N PRO A 355 -20.09 22.86 -29.16
CA PRO A 355 -19.83 23.39 -27.85
C PRO A 355 -19.06 24.71 -27.98
N ILE A 356 -19.44 25.68 -27.16
CA ILE A 356 -18.83 27.02 -27.18
C ILE A 356 -17.87 27.10 -26.00
N LEU A 357 -16.61 27.44 -26.29
CA LEU A 357 -15.57 27.74 -25.30
C LEU A 357 -15.25 29.23 -25.37
N ASN A 358 -15.70 29.99 -24.39
CA ASN A 358 -15.44 31.42 -24.29
C ASN A 358 -14.33 31.70 -23.28
N ARG A 359 -13.39 32.59 -23.61
CA ARG A 359 -12.36 33.03 -22.66
C ARG A 359 -12.94 34.15 -21.79
N MET A 360 -12.80 34.00 -20.48
CA MET A 360 -13.19 35.02 -19.52
C MET A 360 -11.96 35.70 -18.92
N ASP A 361 -12.07 37.01 -18.75
CA ASP A 361 -11.14 37.77 -17.92
C ASP A 361 -11.62 37.71 -16.47
N THR A 362 -10.72 37.34 -15.57
CA THR A 362 -10.99 37.26 -14.13
C THR A 362 -9.80 37.81 -13.35
N PHE A 363 -10.08 38.29 -12.13
CA PHE A 363 -9.07 38.72 -11.17
C PHE A 363 -8.70 37.62 -10.16
N GLU A 364 -9.34 36.46 -10.25
CA GLU A 364 -9.01 35.31 -9.40
C GLU A 364 -7.64 34.72 -9.75
N GLU A 365 -6.96 34.18 -8.73
CA GLU A 365 -5.65 33.55 -8.92
C GLU A 365 -5.80 32.18 -9.62
N PRO A 366 -5.21 32.00 -10.81
CA PRO A 366 -5.25 30.72 -11.51
C PRO A 366 -4.38 29.65 -10.83
N PRO A 367 -4.66 28.36 -11.11
CA PRO A 367 -3.85 27.27 -10.59
C PRO A 367 -2.45 27.23 -11.25
N THR A 368 -1.45 26.82 -10.48
CA THR A 368 -0.08 26.61 -10.97
C THR A 368 0.04 25.25 -11.64
N TYR A 369 0.46 25.25 -12.91
CA TYR A 369 0.75 24.03 -13.67
C TYR A 369 2.16 24.07 -14.24
N ASN A 370 2.94 23.03 -13.94
CA ASN A 370 4.28 22.82 -14.46
C ASN A 370 4.26 21.54 -15.31
N ARG A 371 4.62 21.62 -16.59
CA ARG A 371 4.68 20.41 -17.43
C ARG A 371 5.87 19.57 -16.99
N THR A 372 5.58 18.38 -16.47
CA THR A 372 6.61 17.44 -16.02
C THR A 372 6.81 16.33 -17.04
N ASN A 373 8.08 15.98 -17.25
CA ASN A 373 8.45 14.76 -17.94
C ASN A 373 8.65 13.65 -16.92
N LYS A 374 8.76 12.42 -17.41
CA LYS A 374 9.06 11.23 -16.59
C LYS A 374 10.26 11.42 -15.64
N PHE A 375 11.27 12.18 -16.07
CA PHE A 375 12.45 12.51 -15.26
C PHE A 375 12.17 13.61 -14.23
N THR A 376 11.57 14.73 -14.66
CA THR A 376 11.39 15.92 -13.80
C THR A 376 10.26 15.78 -12.79
N LYS A 377 9.31 14.85 -13.02
CA LYS A 377 8.18 14.59 -12.11
C LYS A 377 8.61 14.25 -10.68
N ALA A 378 9.69 13.48 -10.53
CA ALA A 378 10.20 13.11 -9.21
C ALA A 378 10.74 14.32 -8.44
N PHE A 379 11.49 15.19 -9.13
CA PHE A 379 12.04 16.42 -8.54
C PHE A 379 10.95 17.46 -8.26
N GLN A 380 9.95 17.58 -9.14
CA GLN A 380 8.80 18.45 -8.92
C GLN A 380 8.01 18.00 -7.68
N ALA A 381 7.73 16.70 -7.53
CA ALA A 381 7.04 16.17 -6.38
C ALA A 381 7.78 16.42 -5.05
N LEU A 382 9.12 16.43 -5.08
CA LEU A 382 9.95 16.79 -3.92
C LEU A 382 9.73 18.25 -3.49
N ILE A 383 9.58 19.16 -4.45
CA ILE A 383 9.35 20.59 -4.21
C ILE A 383 7.91 20.85 -3.79
N ASP A 384 6.95 20.25 -4.50
CA ASP A 384 5.52 20.39 -4.20
C ASP A 384 5.18 19.86 -2.79
N ALA A 385 5.98 18.93 -2.26
CA ALA A 385 5.85 18.44 -0.88
C ALA A 385 6.17 19.52 0.18
N TYR A 386 7.01 20.51 -0.15
CA TYR A 386 7.25 21.67 0.72
C TYR A 386 6.12 22.71 0.58
N GLY A 387 5.68 22.96 -0.65
CA GLY A 387 4.56 23.83 -0.96
C GLY A 387 4.41 24.04 -2.46
N VAL A 388 3.17 24.26 -2.91
CA VAL A 388 2.89 24.58 -4.31
C VAL A 388 3.28 26.03 -4.58
N SER A 389 4.07 26.27 -5.63
CA SER A 389 4.51 27.61 -6.03
C SER A 389 3.34 28.50 -6.43
N SER A 390 3.47 29.81 -6.21
CA SER A 390 2.49 30.78 -6.67
C SER A 390 2.46 30.87 -8.20
N TYR A 391 1.34 31.35 -8.74
CA TYR A 391 1.17 31.44 -10.19
C TYR A 391 2.22 32.35 -10.83
N ARG A 392 2.86 31.87 -11.91
CA ARG A 392 3.95 32.50 -12.68
C ARG A 392 5.22 32.80 -11.90
N GLU A 393 5.33 32.27 -10.67
CA GLU A 393 6.56 32.26 -9.92
C GLU A 393 7.62 31.39 -10.62
N MET A 394 8.90 31.68 -10.35
CA MET A 394 9.99 30.84 -10.82
C MET A 394 10.01 29.52 -10.08
N ASN A 395 9.92 28.42 -10.85
CA ASN A 395 9.96 27.08 -10.29
C ASN A 395 11.40 26.74 -9.90
N PRO A 396 11.66 26.28 -8.65
CA PRO A 396 13.01 25.88 -8.25
C PRO A 396 13.45 24.53 -8.85
N THR A 397 12.53 23.74 -9.42
CA THR A 397 12.79 22.38 -9.94
C THR A 397 13.98 22.28 -10.90
N PRO A 398 14.14 23.14 -11.92
CA PRO A 398 15.27 23.06 -12.84
C PRO A 398 16.63 23.11 -12.12
N TYR A 399 16.73 23.88 -11.04
CA TYR A 399 17.96 24.01 -10.26
C TYR A 399 18.14 22.82 -9.33
N THR A 400 17.08 22.43 -8.63
CA THR A 400 17.06 21.30 -7.68
C THR A 400 17.46 19.98 -8.34
N ILE A 401 17.20 19.79 -9.64
CA ILE A 401 17.66 18.62 -10.39
C ILE A 401 19.17 18.38 -10.23
N ILE A 402 19.98 19.43 -10.16
CA ILE A 402 21.44 19.33 -10.04
C ILE A 402 21.92 19.65 -8.63
N THR A 403 21.40 20.73 -8.03
CA THR A 403 21.90 21.21 -6.73
C THR A 403 21.60 20.22 -5.60
N PHE A 404 20.43 19.58 -5.60
CA PHE A 404 20.06 18.63 -4.53
C PHE A 404 20.94 17.38 -4.55
N PRO A 405 21.09 16.65 -5.68
CA PRO A 405 22.01 15.51 -5.73
C PRO A 405 23.48 15.89 -5.49
N PHE A 406 23.91 17.08 -5.91
CA PHE A 406 25.27 17.57 -5.66
C PHE A 406 25.53 17.84 -4.17
N LEU A 407 24.63 18.54 -3.47
CA LEU A 407 24.77 18.79 -2.03
C LEU A 407 24.74 17.48 -1.23
N PHE A 408 23.87 16.54 -1.62
CA PHE A 408 23.88 15.19 -1.06
C PHE A 408 25.24 14.50 -1.25
N ALA A 409 25.83 14.59 -2.45
CA ALA A 409 27.10 13.97 -2.75
C ALA A 409 28.28 14.56 -1.95
N VAL A 410 28.26 15.86 -1.61
CA VAL A 410 29.28 16.47 -0.74
C VAL A 410 29.25 15.88 0.66
N MET A 411 28.05 15.54 1.16
CA MET A 411 27.84 14.89 2.46
C MET A 411 28.14 13.38 2.42
N PHE A 412 27.76 12.72 1.33
CA PHE A 412 27.91 11.27 1.09
C PHE A 412 29.04 10.98 0.08
N GLY A 413 30.20 11.62 0.29
CA GLY A 413 31.32 11.55 -0.66
C GLY A 413 32.18 10.30 -0.47
N ASP A 414 31.75 9.17 -1.05
CA ASP A 414 32.50 7.91 -1.10
C ASP A 414 32.24 7.24 -2.46
N LEU A 415 33.32 6.89 -3.18
CA LEU A 415 33.21 6.28 -4.50
C LEU A 415 32.59 4.88 -4.45
N GLY A 416 32.91 4.08 -3.42
CA GLY A 416 32.44 2.70 -3.29
C GLY A 416 30.94 2.65 -3.00
N HIS A 417 30.50 3.39 -1.97
CA HIS A 417 29.08 3.50 -1.65
C HIS A 417 28.29 4.20 -2.77
N GLY A 418 28.85 5.24 -3.40
CA GLY A 418 28.28 5.90 -4.57
C GLY A 418 28.04 4.94 -5.74
N ALA A 419 29.01 4.07 -6.03
CA ALA A 419 28.90 3.06 -7.07
C ALA A 419 27.78 2.03 -6.78
N LEU A 420 27.64 1.57 -5.53
CA LEU A 420 26.56 0.66 -5.14
C LEU A 420 25.18 1.31 -5.31
N MET A 421 25.02 2.56 -4.87
CA MET A 421 23.77 3.31 -5.08
C MET A 421 23.47 3.52 -6.56
N PHE A 422 24.48 3.86 -7.36
CA PHE A 422 24.34 4.03 -8.81
C PHE A 422 23.90 2.73 -9.49
N LEU A 423 24.54 1.59 -9.17
CA LEU A 423 24.17 0.29 -9.73
C LEU A 423 22.74 -0.11 -9.37
N PHE A 424 22.33 0.11 -8.12
CA PHE A 424 20.96 -0.15 -7.69
C PHE A 424 19.94 0.74 -8.43
N ALA A 425 20.23 2.03 -8.57
CA ALA A 425 19.39 2.96 -9.31
C ALA A 425 19.32 2.61 -10.81
N LEU A 426 20.46 2.25 -11.41
CA LEU A 426 20.54 1.84 -12.80
C LEU A 426 19.69 0.59 -13.05
N TRP A 427 19.76 -0.40 -12.16
CA TRP A 427 18.91 -1.59 -12.24
C TRP A 427 17.41 -1.25 -12.22
N MET A 428 16.97 -0.34 -11.33
CA MET A 428 15.57 0.11 -11.29
C MET A 428 15.14 0.83 -12.57
N VAL A 429 16.02 1.65 -13.16
CA VAL A 429 15.75 2.37 -14.42
C VAL A 429 15.71 1.40 -15.61
N MET A 430 16.60 0.40 -15.66
CA MET A 430 16.61 -0.60 -16.72
C MET A 430 15.39 -1.52 -16.68
N LYS A 431 14.91 -1.91 -15.49
CA LYS A 431 13.76 -2.81 -15.29
C LYS A 431 12.45 -2.07 -15.00
N GLU A 432 12.29 -0.86 -15.52
CA GLU A 432 11.16 -0.01 -15.16
C GLU A 432 9.78 -0.59 -15.54
N LYS A 433 9.61 -1.07 -16.77
CA LYS A 433 8.33 -1.63 -17.25
C LYS A 433 7.81 -2.78 -16.38
N PRO A 434 8.60 -3.85 -16.12
CA PRO A 434 8.12 -4.95 -15.28
C PRO A 434 7.90 -4.51 -13.82
N LEU A 435 8.74 -3.64 -13.27
CA LEU A 435 8.58 -3.16 -11.89
C LEU A 435 7.33 -2.28 -11.71
N MET A 436 6.94 -1.53 -12.73
CA MET A 436 5.71 -0.74 -12.70
C MET A 436 4.44 -1.61 -12.73
N THR A 437 4.50 -2.76 -13.40
CA THR A 437 3.38 -3.72 -13.44
C THR A 437 3.23 -4.53 -12.14
N LEU A 438 4.33 -4.72 -11.41
CA LEU A 438 4.33 -5.33 -10.08
C LEU A 438 3.75 -4.34 -9.07
N LYS A 439 2.42 -4.37 -8.90
CA LYS A 439 1.72 -3.64 -7.83
C LYS A 439 2.15 -4.21 -6.47
N THR A 440 3.27 -3.70 -5.97
CA THR A 440 3.79 -4.04 -4.65
C THR A 440 3.10 -3.15 -3.63
N ASP A 441 2.58 -3.72 -2.54
CA ASP A 441 1.87 -2.96 -1.52
C ASP A 441 2.81 -2.20 -0.57
N ASN A 442 4.10 -2.56 -0.54
CA ASN A 442 5.10 -1.91 0.29
C ASN A 442 5.28 -0.42 -0.07
N GLU A 443 4.92 0.46 0.84
CA GLU A 443 4.98 1.91 0.66
C GLU A 443 6.42 2.40 0.44
N ILE A 444 7.38 1.83 1.17
CA ILE A 444 8.81 2.12 1.02
C ILE A 444 9.22 1.90 -0.44
N TRP A 445 8.86 0.76 -1.03
CA TRP A 445 9.19 0.44 -2.41
C TRP A 445 8.61 1.47 -3.40
N LYS A 446 7.37 1.93 -3.18
CA LYS A 446 6.73 2.95 -4.03
C LYS A 446 7.50 4.28 -4.01
N ILE A 447 7.96 4.70 -2.83
CA ILE A 447 8.74 5.94 -2.67
C ILE A 447 10.10 5.80 -3.39
N PHE A 448 10.82 4.71 -3.16
CA PHE A 448 12.11 4.46 -3.81
C PHE A 448 11.99 4.38 -5.34
N PHE A 449 10.98 3.66 -5.85
CA PHE A 449 10.74 3.56 -7.29
C PHE A 449 10.32 4.90 -7.91
N GLY A 450 9.51 5.70 -7.19
CA GLY A 450 9.14 7.06 -7.57
C GLY A 450 10.36 7.98 -7.71
N GLY A 451 11.33 7.86 -6.79
CA GLY A 451 12.57 8.63 -6.75
C GLY A 451 13.75 8.07 -7.55
N ARG A 452 13.56 7.05 -8.40
CA ARG A 452 14.66 6.34 -9.10
C ARG A 452 15.66 7.23 -9.83
N TYR A 453 15.21 8.31 -10.48
CA TYR A 453 16.08 9.26 -11.18
C TYR A 453 16.87 10.16 -10.23
N ILE A 454 16.33 10.46 -9.05
CA ILE A 454 17.01 11.22 -8.01
C ILE A 454 18.17 10.37 -7.47
N ILE A 455 17.91 9.10 -7.15
CA ILE A 455 18.93 8.16 -6.65
C ILE A 455 20.03 7.94 -7.70
N LEU A 456 19.67 7.86 -8.98
CA LEU A 456 20.63 7.76 -10.07
C LEU A 456 21.60 8.94 -10.09
N LEU A 457 21.10 10.17 -10.03
CA LEU A 457 21.94 11.37 -9.99
C LEU A 457 22.75 11.46 -8.69
N MET A 458 22.17 11.13 -7.54
CA MET A 458 22.89 11.09 -6.26
C MET A 458 24.07 10.11 -6.30
N GLY A 459 23.89 8.94 -6.91
CA GLY A 459 24.97 7.96 -7.11
C GLY A 459 26.09 8.52 -8.00
N ILE A 460 25.74 9.13 -9.14
CA ILE A 460 26.74 9.72 -10.06
C ILE A 460 27.54 10.83 -9.39
N PHE A 461 26.87 11.77 -8.72
CA PHE A 461 27.56 12.85 -8.02
C PHE A 461 28.37 12.36 -6.82
N SER A 462 27.88 11.34 -6.09
CA SER A 462 28.60 10.72 -4.97
C SER A 462 29.90 10.03 -5.44
N MET A 463 29.87 9.37 -6.61
CA MET A 463 31.09 8.84 -7.23
C MET A 463 32.08 9.99 -7.58
N TYR A 464 31.58 11.09 -8.14
CA TYR A 464 32.42 12.25 -8.45
C TYR A 464 33.03 12.88 -7.18
N THR A 465 32.24 13.13 -6.13
CA THR A 465 32.77 13.71 -4.88
C THR A 465 33.66 12.74 -4.11
N GLY A 466 33.36 11.43 -4.16
CA GLY A 466 34.22 10.38 -3.61
C GLY A 466 35.60 10.34 -4.27
N LEU A 467 35.66 10.56 -5.59
CA LEU A 467 36.92 10.75 -6.31
C LEU A 467 37.67 12.03 -5.91
N ILE A 468 36.95 13.14 -5.70
CA ILE A 468 37.56 14.40 -5.22
C ILE A 468 38.11 14.24 -3.79
N TYR A 469 37.42 13.53 -2.91
CA TYR A 469 37.92 13.22 -1.57
C TYR A 469 38.97 12.10 -1.57
N ASN A 470 39.13 11.40 -2.70
CA ASN A 470 39.98 10.23 -2.85
C ASN A 470 39.69 9.16 -1.78
N ASP A 471 38.41 8.83 -1.61
CA ASP A 471 37.93 7.85 -0.63
C ASP A 471 37.05 6.78 -1.29
N VAL A 472 37.46 5.52 -1.13
CA VAL A 472 36.79 4.31 -1.58
C VAL A 472 36.71 3.34 -0.41
N PHE A 473 35.53 3.18 0.21
CA PHE A 473 35.37 2.32 1.39
C PHE A 473 36.44 2.59 2.47
N SER A 474 36.76 3.85 2.78
CA SER A 474 37.82 4.29 3.69
C SER A 474 39.27 4.05 3.23
N LYS A 475 39.48 3.81 1.93
CA LYS A 475 40.81 3.63 1.31
C LYS A 475 41.04 4.66 0.21
N SER A 476 42.27 5.14 0.08
CA SER A 476 42.66 6.06 -0.99
C SER A 476 43.14 5.33 -2.24
N LEU A 477 42.96 5.96 -3.40
CA LEU A 477 43.47 5.50 -4.69
C LEU A 477 44.71 6.30 -5.08
N ASN A 478 45.81 5.60 -5.37
CA ASN A 478 47.01 6.22 -5.92
C ASN A 478 46.98 6.21 -7.45
N LEU A 479 46.43 7.28 -8.06
CA LEU A 479 46.27 7.39 -9.51
C LEU A 479 47.47 8.08 -10.19
N PHE A 480 48.03 9.14 -9.59
CA PHE A 480 49.08 9.96 -10.20
C PHE A 480 50.46 9.86 -9.50
N GLY A 481 50.57 9.01 -8.47
CA GLY A 481 51.71 9.03 -7.55
C GLY A 481 51.55 10.13 -6.49
N SER A 482 52.04 9.90 -5.27
CA SER A 482 52.05 10.96 -4.25
C SER A 482 53.18 11.94 -4.51
N TYR A 483 52.93 13.22 -4.24
CA TYR A 483 53.94 14.29 -4.30
C TYR A 483 54.61 14.55 -2.95
N TRP A 484 54.29 13.73 -1.94
CA TRP A 484 55.03 13.62 -0.71
C TRP A 484 56.02 12.47 -0.80
N LYS A 485 57.28 12.76 -0.48
CA LYS A 485 58.40 11.82 -0.48
C LYS A 485 58.94 11.66 0.92
N VAL A 486 59.29 10.42 1.28
CA VAL A 486 59.92 10.09 2.55
C VAL A 486 61.43 10.01 2.30
N ASN A 487 62.17 11.06 2.63
CA ASN A 487 63.62 11.16 2.40
C ASN A 487 64.46 10.75 3.63
N TYR A 488 63.98 9.80 4.44
CA TYR A 488 64.70 9.32 5.63
C TYR A 488 65.48 8.03 5.33
N ASP A 489 66.64 7.86 5.99
CA ASP A 489 67.44 6.65 5.89
C ASP A 489 66.71 5.42 6.47
N SER A 490 67.01 4.25 5.92
CA SER A 490 66.38 2.98 6.32
C SER A 490 66.57 2.63 7.80
N SER A 491 67.66 3.11 8.42
CA SER A 491 67.91 2.94 9.86
C SER A 491 66.99 3.81 10.72
N THR A 492 66.67 5.03 10.26
CA THR A 492 65.81 6.00 10.94
C THR A 492 64.33 5.62 10.84
N LEU A 493 63.93 5.00 9.72
CA LEU A 493 62.60 4.41 9.55
C LEU A 493 62.35 3.23 10.48
N ALA A 494 63.39 2.43 10.78
CA ALA A 494 63.26 1.27 11.63
C ALA A 494 63.24 1.62 13.13
N SER A 495 63.85 2.73 13.53
CA SER A 495 63.96 3.15 14.93
C SER A 495 62.79 3.99 15.44
N ASN A 496 62.15 4.77 14.56
CA ASN A 496 61.11 5.73 14.94
C ASN A 496 59.73 5.26 14.46
N LYS A 497 58.76 5.26 15.39
CA LYS A 497 57.38 4.88 15.09
C LYS A 497 56.64 5.96 14.30
N ASP A 498 56.86 7.23 14.64
CA ASP A 498 56.19 8.38 14.04
C ASP A 498 57.23 9.36 13.48
N LEU A 499 57.04 9.82 12.24
CA LEU A 499 57.95 10.73 11.54
C LEU A 499 57.17 11.92 10.98
N THR A 500 57.72 13.13 11.11
CA THR A 500 57.10 14.38 10.65
C THR A 500 57.82 14.89 9.40
N LEU A 501 57.12 14.94 8.27
CA LEU A 501 57.66 15.49 7.02
C LEU A 501 57.62 17.02 7.03
N ASP A 502 58.71 17.67 6.61
CA ASP A 502 58.78 19.13 6.55
C ASP A 502 58.23 19.65 5.20
N PRO A 503 57.13 20.44 5.20
CA PRO A 503 56.61 21.03 3.96
C PRO A 503 57.53 22.07 3.31
N LYS A 504 58.60 22.54 3.97
CA LYS A 504 59.61 23.45 3.39
C LYS A 504 60.76 22.70 2.69
N GLY A 505 61.01 21.46 3.08
CA GLY A 505 62.15 20.67 2.63
C GLY A 505 61.92 19.97 1.29
N ALA A 506 62.82 19.04 0.96
CA ALA A 506 62.71 18.18 -0.23
C ALA A 506 61.64 17.08 -0.10
N ASP A 507 60.93 17.02 1.03
CA ASP A 507 59.91 16.00 1.35
C ASP A 507 58.57 16.27 0.64
N TYR A 508 58.35 17.50 0.16
CA TYR A 508 57.19 17.86 -0.64
C TYR A 508 57.63 18.52 -1.95
N ASP A 509 57.13 18.01 -3.07
CA ASP A 509 57.49 18.50 -4.42
C ASP A 509 56.94 19.90 -4.75
N GLN A 510 56.29 20.58 -3.79
CA GLN A 510 55.66 21.92 -3.91
C GLN A 510 54.56 22.03 -4.97
N ILE A 511 54.13 20.91 -5.53
CA ILE A 511 53.08 20.83 -6.55
C ILE A 511 51.86 20.12 -5.93
N PRO A 512 50.65 20.72 -6.01
CA PRO A 512 49.45 20.07 -5.49
C PRO A 512 49.08 18.85 -6.33
N TYR A 513 48.48 17.85 -5.70
CA TYR A 513 47.97 16.65 -6.39
C TYR A 513 46.95 17.05 -7.48
N PRO A 514 47.03 16.49 -8.70
CA PRO A 514 46.32 17.08 -9.84
C PRO A 514 44.80 16.92 -9.78
N PHE A 515 44.32 15.91 -9.05
CA PHE A 515 42.89 15.60 -8.96
C PHE A 515 42.50 15.02 -7.60
N GLY A 516 41.78 15.79 -6.80
CA GLY A 516 41.32 15.39 -5.47
C GLY A 516 42.40 15.54 -4.39
N LEU A 517 42.33 14.70 -3.36
CA LEU A 517 43.27 14.72 -2.23
C LEU A 517 44.43 13.72 -2.44
N ASP A 518 45.63 14.11 -2.02
CA ASP A 518 46.82 13.25 -2.09
C ASP A 518 46.61 11.98 -1.24
N PRO A 519 46.86 10.77 -1.79
CA PRO A 519 46.71 9.51 -1.08
C PRO A 519 47.46 9.41 0.26
N VAL A 520 48.57 10.14 0.42
CA VAL A 520 49.41 10.11 1.64
C VAL A 520 48.64 10.57 2.88
N TRP A 521 47.66 11.46 2.73
CA TRP A 521 46.83 11.91 3.85
C TRP A 521 46.02 10.79 4.50
N GLN A 522 45.76 9.67 3.80
CA GLN A 522 45.05 8.55 4.42
C GLN A 522 45.93 7.74 5.37
N LEU A 523 47.25 7.76 5.16
CA LEU A 523 48.25 7.09 6.00
C LEU A 523 48.68 7.96 7.19
N ALA A 524 48.54 9.28 7.07
CA ALA A 524 48.98 10.22 8.09
C ALA A 524 48.11 10.21 9.36
N GLU A 525 48.74 10.30 10.53
CA GLU A 525 48.02 10.39 11.81
C GLU A 525 47.26 11.72 11.97
N ASN A 526 47.80 12.81 11.42
CA ASN A 526 47.22 14.15 11.49
C ASN A 526 46.13 14.43 10.43
N LYS A 527 45.65 13.40 9.73
CA LYS A 527 44.66 13.53 8.64
C LYS A 527 43.39 14.28 9.04
N ILE A 528 42.90 14.06 10.27
CA ILE A 528 41.64 14.62 10.75
C ILE A 528 41.75 16.15 10.85
N VAL A 529 42.90 16.67 11.29
CA VAL A 529 43.12 18.12 11.43
C VAL A 529 43.10 18.81 10.06
N PHE A 530 43.75 18.20 9.06
CA PHE A 530 43.77 18.71 7.70
C PHE A 530 42.39 18.63 7.03
N LEU A 531 41.76 17.45 7.05
CA LEU A 531 40.47 17.21 6.40
C LEU A 531 39.35 18.04 7.00
N ASN A 532 39.31 18.22 8.33
CA ASN A 532 38.28 19.05 8.96
C ASN A 532 38.42 20.51 8.55
N THR A 533 39.65 21.04 8.51
CA THR A 533 39.91 22.42 8.07
C THR A 533 39.51 22.62 6.61
N TYR A 534 39.80 21.65 5.75
CA TYR A 534 39.42 21.66 4.34
C TYR A 534 37.91 21.60 4.14
N LYS A 535 37.24 20.60 4.73
CA LYS A 535 35.79 20.37 4.58
C LYS A 535 34.96 21.51 5.17
N MET A 536 35.36 22.06 6.31
CA MET A 536 34.67 23.20 6.91
C MET A 536 34.69 24.43 6.00
N LYS A 537 35.84 24.75 5.39
CA LYS A 537 35.94 25.88 4.45
C LYS A 537 35.11 25.66 3.20
N ILE A 538 35.18 24.47 2.61
CA ILE A 538 34.39 24.15 1.41
C ILE A 538 32.88 24.21 1.68
N SER A 539 32.41 23.73 2.84
CA SER A 539 30.97 23.79 3.15
C SER A 539 30.47 25.24 3.25
N ILE A 540 31.27 26.14 3.84
CA ILE A 540 30.95 27.57 3.90
C ILE A 540 30.93 28.18 2.49
N ILE A 541 31.93 27.88 1.65
CA ILE A 541 32.00 28.40 0.28
C ILE A 541 30.78 27.97 -0.54
N ILE A 542 30.45 26.67 -0.54
CA ILE A 542 29.29 26.13 -1.25
C ILE A 542 27.99 26.73 -0.69
N GLY A 543 27.86 26.84 0.63
CA GLY A 543 26.69 27.40 1.29
C GLY A 543 26.44 28.86 0.92
N VAL A 544 27.48 29.71 0.96
CA VAL A 544 27.36 31.14 0.61
C VAL A 544 27.01 31.32 -0.87
N ILE A 545 27.64 30.56 -1.77
CA ILE A 545 27.32 30.62 -3.21
C ILE A 545 25.87 30.17 -3.48
N HIS A 546 25.43 29.09 -2.81
CA HIS A 546 24.07 28.57 -2.96
C HIS A 546 23.01 29.56 -2.45
N MET A 547 23.26 30.21 -1.29
CA MET A 547 22.38 31.24 -0.76
C MET A 547 22.34 32.49 -1.64
N LEU A 548 23.50 32.95 -2.14
CA LEU A 548 23.58 34.09 -3.07
C LEU A 548 22.77 33.80 -4.34
N PHE A 549 22.84 32.58 -4.86
CA PHE A 549 22.05 32.13 -6.00
C PHE A 549 20.55 32.18 -5.70
N GLY A 550 20.11 31.71 -4.53
CA GLY A 550 18.71 31.79 -4.10
C GLY A 550 18.18 33.23 -4.04
N VAL A 551 18.93 34.14 -3.40
CA VAL A 551 18.55 35.57 -3.34
C VAL A 551 18.53 36.20 -4.73
N SER A 552 19.45 35.81 -5.61
CA SER A 552 19.49 36.28 -7.01
C SER A 552 18.21 35.90 -7.79
N MET A 553 17.51 34.82 -7.42
CA MET A 553 16.23 34.47 -8.06
C MET A 553 15.10 35.43 -7.71
N SER A 554 15.13 36.04 -6.52
CA SER A 554 14.16 37.06 -6.11
C SER A 554 14.16 38.26 -7.06
N TYR A 555 15.33 38.64 -7.60
CA TYR A 555 15.45 39.68 -8.62
C TYR A 555 14.59 39.39 -9.86
N PHE A 556 14.73 38.20 -10.42
CA PHE A 556 14.00 37.79 -11.63
C PHE A 556 12.49 37.67 -11.37
N ASN A 557 12.08 37.32 -10.15
CA ASN A 557 10.68 37.26 -9.79
C ASN A 557 10.06 38.67 -9.68
N ASN A 558 10.70 39.56 -8.92
CA ASN A 558 10.23 40.94 -8.72
C ASN A 558 10.26 41.76 -10.02
N SER A 559 11.26 41.52 -10.88
CA SER A 559 11.35 42.13 -12.21
C SER A 559 10.19 41.68 -13.11
N TYR A 560 9.85 40.39 -13.09
CA TYR A 560 8.76 39.83 -13.89
C TYR A 560 7.38 40.37 -13.46
N PHE A 561 7.11 40.43 -12.14
CA PHE A 561 5.87 40.99 -11.61
C PHE A 561 5.84 42.53 -11.60
N LYS A 562 6.88 43.21 -12.13
CA LYS A 562 7.03 44.68 -12.17
C LYS A 562 6.89 45.35 -10.79
N ARG A 563 7.27 44.65 -9.72
CA ARG A 563 7.23 45.16 -8.33
C ARG A 563 8.54 45.88 -7.99
N HIS A 564 8.70 47.08 -8.54
CA HIS A 564 9.94 47.86 -8.38
C HIS A 564 10.24 48.24 -6.92
N GLN A 565 9.21 48.40 -6.08
CA GLN A 565 9.38 48.75 -4.66
C GLN A 565 10.18 47.67 -3.92
N ASN A 566 9.76 46.40 -4.03
CA ASN A 566 10.43 45.26 -3.40
C ASN A 566 11.88 45.09 -3.87
N LEU A 567 12.18 45.47 -5.11
CA LEU A 567 13.55 45.43 -5.62
C LEU A 567 14.48 46.37 -4.82
N TYR A 568 14.03 47.60 -4.55
CA TYR A 568 14.83 48.58 -3.80
C TYR A 568 14.82 48.33 -2.29
N THR A 569 13.69 47.89 -1.73
CA THR A 569 13.54 47.76 -0.28
C THR A 569 13.97 46.41 0.28
N GLU A 570 13.88 45.32 -0.51
CA GLU A 570 14.19 43.97 -0.05
C GLU A 570 15.46 43.42 -0.70
N PHE A 571 15.47 43.34 -2.04
CA PHE A 571 16.55 42.65 -2.77
C PHE A 571 17.91 43.35 -2.61
N ILE A 572 17.99 44.66 -2.84
CA ILE A 572 19.26 45.39 -2.76
C ILE A 572 19.88 45.31 -1.36
N PRO A 573 19.15 45.62 -0.26
CA PRO A 573 19.70 45.48 1.09
C PRO A 573 20.15 44.06 1.43
N GLN A 574 19.37 43.04 1.04
CA GLN A 574 19.72 41.63 1.29
C GLN A 574 21.02 41.22 0.59
N VAL A 575 21.18 41.59 -0.68
CA VAL A 575 22.40 41.26 -1.46
C VAL A 575 23.61 42.00 -0.90
N ILE A 576 23.48 43.29 -0.59
CA ILE A 576 24.56 44.10 -0.01
C ILE A 576 25.03 43.48 1.32
N PHE A 577 24.08 43.15 2.20
CA PHE A 577 24.37 42.51 3.49
C PHE A 577 25.11 41.18 3.32
N LEU A 578 24.62 40.31 2.43
CA LEU A 578 25.20 38.99 2.22
C LEU A 578 26.58 39.05 1.56
N LEU A 579 26.79 39.98 0.63
CA LEU A 579 28.07 40.20 -0.02
C LEU A 579 29.13 40.73 0.95
N PHE A 580 28.81 41.75 1.75
CA PHE A 580 29.81 42.37 2.63
C PHE A 580 30.23 41.48 3.80
N LEU A 581 29.34 40.66 4.34
CA LEU A 581 29.69 39.77 5.45
C LEU A 581 30.21 38.42 4.99
N PHE A 582 29.38 37.68 4.25
CA PHE A 582 29.64 36.26 3.98
C PHE A 582 30.49 36.05 2.72
N PHE A 583 30.27 36.83 1.66
CA PHE A 583 31.11 36.71 0.47
C PHE A 583 32.53 37.25 0.71
N TYR A 584 32.67 38.32 1.50
CA TYR A 584 33.98 38.77 1.97
C TYR A 584 34.74 37.68 2.73
N LEU A 585 34.07 36.94 3.63
CA LEU A 585 34.65 35.80 4.32
C LEU A 585 35.15 34.72 3.34
N VAL A 586 34.36 34.40 2.32
CA VAL A 586 34.76 33.45 1.27
C VAL A 586 36.00 33.94 0.51
N MET A 587 36.05 35.23 0.15
CA MET A 587 37.22 35.83 -0.50
C MET A 587 38.47 35.73 0.38
N LEU A 588 38.37 35.97 1.70
CA LEU A 588 39.49 35.80 2.63
C LEU A 588 39.98 34.34 2.68
N MET A 589 39.11 33.34 2.54
CA MET A 589 39.53 31.94 2.48
C MET A 589 40.36 31.64 1.24
N PHE A 590 39.93 32.14 0.07
CA PHE A 590 40.69 32.00 -1.17
C PHE A 590 42.02 32.76 -1.13
N ILE A 591 42.03 33.99 -0.62
CA ILE A 591 43.28 34.75 -0.40
C ILE A 591 44.20 33.95 0.49
N LYS A 592 43.71 33.43 1.62
CA LYS A 592 44.52 32.63 2.54
C LYS A 592 45.11 31.38 1.89
N TRP A 593 44.38 30.72 1.01
CA TRP A 593 44.87 29.53 0.29
C TRP A 593 45.94 29.85 -0.76
N VAL A 594 45.96 31.06 -1.32
CA VAL A 594 46.91 31.46 -2.37
C VAL A 594 48.13 32.20 -1.79
N SER A 595 47.94 33.04 -0.76
CA SER A 595 48.98 33.95 -0.28
C SER A 595 49.93 33.36 0.75
N TYR A 596 49.51 32.35 1.52
CA TYR A 596 50.33 31.73 2.56
C TYR A 596 50.82 30.37 2.09
N SER A 597 52.14 30.19 2.10
CA SER A 597 52.80 28.91 1.83
C SER A 597 53.73 28.54 2.98
N ALA A 598 54.23 27.30 3.00
CA ALA A 598 55.23 26.91 3.99
C ALA A 598 56.51 27.77 3.88
N ALA A 599 56.86 28.26 2.68
CA ALA A 599 58.07 29.04 2.44
C ALA A 599 57.94 30.56 2.72
N SER A 600 56.71 31.10 2.84
CA SER A 600 56.52 32.52 3.16
C SER A 600 56.94 32.81 4.60
N ALA A 601 57.85 33.77 4.80
CA ALA A 601 58.26 34.23 6.12
C ALA A 601 57.04 34.70 6.93
N ASP A 602 57.01 34.38 8.22
CA ASP A 602 56.02 34.89 9.16
C ASP A 602 56.05 36.43 9.14
N ILE A 603 55.18 37.06 8.35
CA ILE A 603 54.84 38.46 8.55
C ILE A 603 53.99 38.48 9.81
N ARG A 604 54.67 38.48 10.97
CA ARG A 604 54.07 38.96 12.22
C ARG A 604 53.73 40.42 11.95
N MET A 605 52.49 40.70 11.55
CA MET A 605 51.92 42.02 11.79
C MET A 605 51.94 42.20 13.31
N GLU A 606 52.91 42.95 13.81
CA GLU A 606 52.82 43.55 15.14
C GLU A 606 51.60 44.45 15.14
N LEU A 607 50.45 43.91 15.54
CA LEU A 607 49.34 44.73 16.00
C LEU A 607 49.83 45.47 17.24
N PRO A 608 49.74 46.82 17.29
CA PRO A 608 50.10 47.56 18.50
C PRO A 608 49.20 47.06 19.63
N ALA A 609 49.83 46.71 20.75
CA ALA A 609 49.16 46.23 21.94
C ALA A 609 48.02 47.19 22.36
N LEU A 610 46.78 46.77 22.11
CA LEU A 610 45.62 47.39 22.73
C LEU A 610 45.45 46.80 24.14
N LEU A 611 45.28 47.72 25.09
CA LEU A 611 45.27 47.59 26.54
C LEU A 611 44.45 46.40 27.10
N PRO A 612 44.83 45.87 28.27
CA PRO A 612 44.07 44.82 28.95
C PRO A 612 42.75 45.41 29.50
N PHE A 613 41.64 44.75 29.18
CA PHE A 613 40.39 44.82 29.93
C PHE A 613 40.08 43.45 30.52
#